data_AF-A0A7C3W5V6-F1
#
_entry.id   AF-A0A7C3W5V6-F1
#
_cell.length_a   1.000
_cell.length_b   1.000
_cell.length_c   1.000
_cell.angle_alpha   90.00
_cell.angle_beta   90.00
_cell.angle_gamma   90.00
#
_symmetry.space_group_name_H-M   'P 1'
#
loop_
_entity.id
_entity.type
_entity.pdbx_description
1 polymer ?
#
loop_
_entity_poly.entity_id
_entity_poly.type
_entity_poly.pdbx_seq_one_letter_code
_entity_poly.pdbx_strand_id
1 'polypeptide(L)'
;MKQIFVDNFFHADPHPGNILLLHEGQIGYLDFGTMGRLDRATRRQMLHLFHAVVNADAEAAATAVVKLGHTEAVVDRQALQLDLERLIQLYRVEGGGRWTDQIILTARRHGIRLPKSVIAMTKGLILIESLALELDPEFNLMQQIESLVGEMTVEEVKEKLSADLPELVENYSNLLTELPALVRRWLAEREGEVWQVKPRRWFRHRTMTDRMDDP
;
A
#
# COMPACT_ATOMS: atom_id res chain seq x y z
N MET A 1 1.55 -6.21 -0.11
CA MET A 1 1.12 -6.89 -1.36
C MET A 1 -0.05 -7.87 -1.13
N LYS A 2 0.07 -8.87 -0.24
CA LYS A 2 -1.00 -9.83 0.08
C LYS A 2 -2.36 -9.16 0.37
N GLN A 3 -2.39 -8.18 1.26
CA GLN A 3 -3.61 -7.42 1.61
C GLN A 3 -4.38 -6.95 0.35
N ILE A 4 -3.70 -6.24 -0.56
CA ILE A 4 -4.33 -5.63 -1.75
C ILE A 4 -4.81 -6.70 -2.75
N PHE A 5 -3.97 -7.68 -3.06
CA PHE A 5 -4.19 -8.57 -4.20
C PHE A 5 -4.87 -9.88 -3.84
N VAL A 6 -4.57 -10.42 -2.66
CA VAL A 6 -5.17 -11.66 -2.15
C VAL A 6 -6.39 -11.33 -1.28
N ASP A 7 -6.19 -10.55 -0.21
CA ASP A 7 -7.24 -10.35 0.81
C ASP A 7 -8.28 -9.27 0.40
N ASN A 8 -7.99 -8.51 -0.66
CA ASN A 8 -8.84 -7.46 -1.21
C ASN A 8 -9.25 -6.35 -0.22
N PHE A 9 -8.35 -6.00 0.69
CA PHE A 9 -8.40 -4.76 1.48
C PHE A 9 -6.99 -4.25 1.71
N PHE A 10 -6.82 -3.00 2.11
CA PHE A 10 -5.50 -2.48 2.46
C PHE A 10 -5.62 -1.43 3.53
N HIS A 11 -4.58 -1.33 4.38
CA HIS A 11 -4.43 -0.21 5.29
C HIS A 11 -3.90 1.00 4.49
N ALA A 12 -4.72 2.05 4.35
CA ALA A 12 -4.40 3.22 3.53
C ALA A 12 -3.49 4.24 4.23
N ASP A 13 -3.36 4.15 5.56
CA ASP A 13 -2.46 5.00 6.36
C ASP A 13 -1.72 4.18 7.45
N PRO A 14 -0.81 3.27 7.08
CA PRO A 14 -0.07 2.43 8.02
C PRO A 14 1.02 3.26 8.73
N HIS A 15 0.60 4.26 9.50
CA HIS A 15 1.50 5.11 10.26
C HIS A 15 2.29 4.28 11.28
N PRO A 16 3.59 4.57 11.54
CA PRO A 16 4.40 3.78 12.46
C PRO A 16 3.79 3.64 13.87
N GLY A 17 3.02 4.65 14.31
CA GLY A 17 2.29 4.58 15.59
C GLY A 17 1.18 3.54 15.66
N ASN A 18 0.71 3.05 14.52
CA ASN A 18 -0.35 2.05 14.38
C ASN A 18 0.20 0.64 14.09
N ILE A 19 1.53 0.47 14.09
CA ILE A 19 2.22 -0.78 13.77
C ILE A 19 3.09 -1.18 14.96
N LEU A 20 2.91 -2.40 15.46
CA LEU A 20 3.74 -3.01 16.48
C LEU A 20 4.54 -4.17 15.90
N LEU A 21 5.84 -4.19 16.19
CA LEU A 21 6.65 -5.40 16.08
C LEU A 21 6.39 -6.27 17.32
N LEU A 22 5.75 -7.41 17.09
CA LEU A 22 5.51 -8.44 18.09
C LEU A 22 6.69 -9.42 18.13
N HIS A 23 6.63 -10.40 19.05
CA HIS A 23 7.66 -11.45 19.10
C HIS A 23 7.67 -12.27 17.79
N GLU A 24 8.83 -12.84 17.48
CA GLU A 24 9.06 -13.65 16.28
C GLU A 24 8.83 -12.91 14.93
N GLY A 25 8.98 -11.58 14.91
CA GLY A 25 8.88 -10.78 13.68
C GLY A 25 7.44 -10.61 13.16
N GLN A 26 6.45 -10.94 13.98
CA GLN A 26 5.05 -10.70 13.66
C GLN A 26 4.74 -9.19 13.70
N ILE A 27 3.85 -8.74 12.82
CA ILE A 27 3.39 -7.35 12.76
C ILE A 27 1.95 -7.26 13.28
N GLY A 28 1.75 -6.48 14.34
CA GLY A 28 0.43 -6.15 14.89
C GLY A 28 -0.05 -4.78 14.39
N TYR A 29 -1.31 -4.69 13.94
CA TYR A 29 -1.95 -3.42 13.62
C TYR A 29 -2.83 -2.96 14.79
N LEU A 30 -2.67 -1.71 15.22
CA LEU A 30 -3.41 -1.12 16.34
C LEU A 30 -4.67 -0.38 15.89
N ASP A 31 -4.67 0.12 14.66
CA ASP A 31 -5.76 0.90 14.09
C ASP A 31 -6.17 0.29 12.74
N PHE A 32 -7.47 0.38 12.46
CA PHE A 32 -8.10 -0.04 11.19
C PHE A 32 -9.03 1.06 10.66
N GLY A 33 -8.93 2.29 11.16
CA GLY A 33 -9.80 3.41 10.83
C GLY A 33 -9.71 3.84 9.36
N THR A 34 -8.57 3.59 8.70
CA THR A 34 -8.36 3.96 7.29
C THR A 34 -8.09 2.73 6.43
N MET A 35 -9.10 1.88 6.26
CA MET A 35 -9.05 0.72 5.38
C MET A 35 -9.70 1.01 4.03
N GLY A 36 -9.10 0.51 2.95
CA GLY A 36 -9.61 0.63 1.59
C GLY A 36 -9.82 -0.71 0.91
N ARG A 37 -10.59 -0.72 -0.18
CA ARG A 37 -10.76 -1.88 -1.07
C ARG A 37 -10.67 -1.42 -2.51
N LEU A 38 -10.23 -2.32 -3.40
CA LEU A 38 -10.31 -2.12 -4.84
C LEU A 38 -11.44 -2.97 -5.39
N ASP A 39 -12.23 -2.43 -6.31
CA ASP A 39 -13.13 -3.27 -7.09
C ASP A 39 -12.31 -4.21 -7.99
N ARG A 40 -12.95 -5.27 -8.49
CA ARG A 40 -12.28 -6.30 -9.30
C ARG A 40 -11.64 -5.73 -10.58
N ALA A 41 -12.25 -4.72 -11.20
CA ALA A 41 -11.71 -4.12 -12.42
C ALA A 41 -10.48 -3.28 -12.12
N THR A 42 -10.53 -2.44 -11.09
CA THR A 42 -9.41 -1.62 -10.63
C THR A 42 -8.23 -2.48 -10.19
N ARG A 43 -8.47 -3.53 -9.40
CA ARG A 43 -7.42 -4.47 -8.95
C ARG A 43 -6.72 -5.15 -10.12
N ARG A 44 -7.49 -5.60 -11.12
CA ARG A 44 -6.95 -6.21 -12.34
C ARG A 44 -6.10 -5.23 -13.15
N GLN A 45 -6.56 -3.99 -13.36
CA GLN A 45 -5.76 -3.02 -14.10
C GLN A 45 -4.51 -2.60 -13.32
N MET A 46 -4.53 -2.61 -11.99
CA MET A 46 -3.31 -2.42 -11.20
C MET A 46 -2.30 -3.54 -11.42
N LEU A 47 -2.75 -4.80 -11.47
CA LEU A 47 -1.86 -5.92 -11.78
C LEU A 47 -1.26 -5.79 -13.19
N HIS A 48 -2.06 -5.39 -14.19
CA HIS A 48 -1.52 -5.11 -15.52
C HIS A 48 -0.49 -3.98 -15.52
N LEU A 49 -0.74 -2.92 -14.76
CA LEU A 49 0.21 -1.81 -14.63
C LEU A 49 1.53 -2.29 -14.00
N PHE A 50 1.46 -3.06 -12.92
CA PHE A 50 2.65 -3.62 -12.29
C PHE A 50 3.39 -4.57 -13.23
N HIS A 51 2.69 -5.47 -13.92
CA HIS A 51 3.28 -6.35 -14.92
C HIS A 51 3.97 -5.57 -16.05
N ALA A 52 3.35 -4.50 -16.55
CA ALA A 52 3.93 -3.66 -17.58
C ALA A 52 5.21 -2.96 -17.09
N VAL A 53 5.20 -2.43 -15.86
CA VAL A 53 6.38 -1.79 -15.26
C VAL A 53 7.52 -2.79 -15.06
N VAL A 54 7.23 -3.98 -14.51
CA VAL A 54 8.21 -5.08 -14.35
C VAL A 54 8.89 -5.41 -15.68
N ASN A 55 8.09 -5.61 -16.73
CA ASN A 55 8.59 -6.04 -18.04
C ASN A 55 9.14 -4.89 -18.89
N ALA A 56 9.21 -3.68 -18.35
CA ALA A 56 9.57 -2.47 -19.06
C ALA A 56 8.75 -2.21 -20.35
N ASP A 57 7.48 -2.58 -20.31
CA ASP A 57 6.51 -2.36 -21.38
C ASP A 57 5.75 -1.05 -21.13
N ALA A 58 6.29 0.05 -21.66
CA ALA A 58 5.70 1.38 -21.51
C ALA A 58 4.34 1.52 -22.23
N GLU A 59 4.11 0.77 -23.30
CA GLU A 59 2.85 0.79 -24.05
C GLU A 59 1.73 0.14 -23.24
N ALA A 60 2.00 -1.03 -22.66
CA ALA A 60 1.07 -1.71 -21.76
C ALA A 60 0.83 -0.87 -20.50
N ALA A 61 1.85 -0.19 -19.97
CA ALA A 61 1.72 0.69 -18.81
C ALA A 61 0.81 1.88 -19.12
N ALA A 62 0.99 2.55 -20.27
CA ALA A 62 0.14 3.65 -20.71
C ALA A 62 -1.32 3.19 -20.87
N THR A 63 -1.52 2.02 -21.46
CA THR A 63 -2.85 1.40 -21.61
C THR A 63 -3.50 1.12 -20.25
N ALA A 64 -2.75 0.59 -19.29
CA ALA A 64 -3.25 0.29 -17.95
C ALA A 64 -3.61 1.57 -17.18
N VAL A 65 -2.77 2.62 -17.24
CA VAL A 65 -3.05 3.92 -16.60
C VAL A 65 -4.32 4.56 -17.16
N VAL A 66 -4.50 4.55 -18.47
CA VAL A 66 -5.73 5.07 -19.11
C VAL A 66 -6.96 4.26 -18.71
N LYS A 67 -6.84 2.93 -18.59
CA LYS A 67 -7.96 2.06 -18.15
C LYS A 67 -8.25 2.18 -16.65
N LEU A 68 -7.26 2.53 -15.83
CA LEU A 68 -7.43 2.76 -14.40
C LEU A 68 -8.17 4.06 -14.12
N GLY A 69 -7.85 5.12 -14.87
CA GLY A 69 -8.38 6.45 -14.63
C GLY A 69 -9.57 6.83 -15.50
N HIS A 70 -10.10 8.01 -15.19
CA HIS A 70 -11.11 8.68 -16.00
C HIS A 70 -10.51 9.95 -16.62
N THR A 71 -10.85 10.24 -17.86
CA THR A 71 -10.40 11.46 -18.57
C THR A 71 -11.58 12.08 -19.31
N GLU A 72 -11.67 13.41 -19.27
CA GLU A 72 -12.67 14.19 -20.02
C GLU A 72 -12.13 14.62 -21.40
N ALA A 73 -10.82 14.56 -21.59
CA ALA A 73 -10.12 14.97 -22.81
C ALA A 73 -9.45 13.77 -23.50
N VAL A 74 -9.15 13.93 -24.79
CA VAL A 74 -8.35 12.96 -25.54
C VAL A 74 -6.94 12.93 -24.94
N VAL A 75 -6.53 11.77 -24.45
CA VAL A 75 -5.18 11.54 -23.91
C VAL A 75 -4.22 11.37 -25.08
N ASP A 76 -3.15 12.16 -25.11
CA ASP A 76 -2.00 11.90 -25.98
C ASP A 76 -1.25 10.66 -25.49
N ARG A 77 -1.58 9.52 -26.09
CA ARG A 77 -1.04 8.22 -25.70
C ARG A 77 0.47 8.11 -25.96
N GLN A 78 0.98 8.73 -27.02
CA GLN A 78 2.41 8.67 -27.33
C GLN A 78 3.20 9.49 -26.30
N ALA A 79 2.73 10.68 -25.95
CA ALA A 79 3.36 11.48 -24.91
C ALA A 79 3.33 10.76 -23.54
N LEU A 80 2.20 10.15 -23.18
CA LEU A 80 2.08 9.35 -21.95
C LEU A 80 3.05 8.18 -21.93
N GLN A 81 3.14 7.43 -23.04
CA GLN A 81 4.05 6.30 -23.18
C GLN A 81 5.51 6.73 -22.99
N LEU A 82 5.94 7.82 -23.64
CA LEU A 82 7.31 8.34 -23.52
C LEU A 82 7.65 8.75 -22.08
N ASP A 83 6.72 9.38 -21.36
CA ASP A 83 6.93 9.75 -19.96
C ASP A 83 7.01 8.53 -19.05
N LEU A 84 6.18 7.51 -19.29
CA LEU A 84 6.22 6.26 -18.55
C LEU A 84 7.49 5.46 -18.86
N GLU A 85 7.95 5.45 -20.10
CA GLU A 85 9.21 4.81 -20.49
C GLU A 85 10.40 5.43 -19.72
N ARG A 86 10.48 6.77 -19.67
CA ARG A 86 11.51 7.47 -18.88
C ARG A 86 11.43 7.09 -17.40
N LEU A 87 10.23 7.06 -16.83
CA LEU A 87 10.01 6.70 -15.43
C LEU A 87 10.49 5.26 -15.15
N ILE A 88 10.14 4.31 -16.02
CA ILE A 88 10.56 2.91 -15.89
C ILE A 88 12.09 2.79 -16.03
N GLN A 89 12.70 3.50 -16.97
CA GLN A 89 14.15 3.50 -17.15
C GLN A 89 14.88 4.05 -15.92
N LEU A 90 14.44 5.20 -15.39
CA LEU A 90 14.98 5.78 -14.16
C LEU A 90 14.91 4.79 -13.00
N TYR A 91 13.76 4.13 -12.85
CA TYR A 91 13.57 3.11 -11.83
C TYR A 91 14.60 1.95 -11.96
N ARG A 92 14.83 1.44 -13.17
CA ARG A 92 15.79 0.33 -13.40
C ARG A 92 17.24 0.71 -13.13
N VAL A 93 17.60 1.99 -13.28
CA VAL A 93 18.97 2.48 -13.10
C VAL A 93 19.24 2.85 -11.64
N GLU A 94 18.29 3.53 -10.99
CA GLU A 94 18.48 4.07 -9.64
C GLU A 94 18.07 3.09 -8.54
N GLY A 95 17.37 2.00 -8.87
CA GLY A 95 17.19 0.84 -7.99
C GLY A 95 16.37 1.09 -6.71
N GLY A 96 15.77 2.27 -6.56
CA GLY A 96 14.98 2.63 -5.40
C GLY A 96 14.54 4.09 -5.46
N GLY A 97 13.28 4.36 -5.12
CA GLY A 97 12.74 5.72 -5.13
C GLY A 97 11.22 5.72 -5.20
N ARG A 98 10.60 6.88 -4.91
CA ARG A 98 9.14 7.08 -4.87
C ARG A 98 8.50 7.05 -6.28
N TRP A 99 8.68 5.96 -7.02
CA TRP A 99 8.16 5.79 -8.38
C TRP A 99 6.63 5.72 -8.39
N THR A 100 6.03 5.20 -7.31
CA THR A 100 4.58 5.12 -7.12
C THR A 100 3.92 6.49 -7.13
N ASP A 101 4.56 7.52 -6.54
CA ASP A 101 4.14 8.91 -6.64
C ASP A 101 4.25 9.44 -8.08
N GLN A 102 5.34 9.11 -8.77
CA GLN A 102 5.61 9.58 -10.13
C GLN A 102 4.60 9.06 -11.16
N ILE A 103 4.06 7.85 -10.98
CA ILE A 103 2.98 7.33 -11.82
C ILE A 103 1.70 8.15 -11.63
N ILE A 104 1.34 8.49 -10.39
CA ILE A 104 0.16 9.32 -10.11
C ILE A 104 0.34 10.72 -10.71
N LEU A 105 1.52 11.31 -10.54
CA LEU A 105 1.84 12.62 -11.11
C LEU A 105 1.79 12.61 -12.63
N THR A 106 2.33 11.56 -13.25
CA THR A 106 2.29 11.38 -14.71
C THR A 106 0.87 11.23 -15.21
N ALA A 107 0.05 10.37 -14.60
CA ALA A 107 -1.37 10.26 -14.93
C ALA A 107 -2.09 11.62 -14.87
N ARG A 108 -1.87 12.40 -13.79
CA ARG A 108 -2.46 13.73 -13.64
C ARG A 108 -2.00 14.73 -14.71
N ARG A 109 -0.72 14.75 -15.08
CA ARG A 109 -0.19 15.63 -16.15
C ARG A 109 -0.87 15.36 -17.50
N HIS A 110 -1.20 14.10 -17.75
CA HIS A 110 -1.90 13.65 -18.95
C HIS A 110 -3.44 13.75 -18.83
N GLY A 111 -3.96 14.46 -17.83
CA GLY A 111 -5.40 14.68 -17.65
C GLY A 111 -6.18 13.48 -17.10
N ILE A 112 -5.48 12.42 -16.68
CA ILE A 112 -6.08 11.18 -16.20
C ILE A 112 -6.32 11.28 -14.69
N ARG A 113 -7.58 11.26 -14.27
CA ARG A 113 -7.99 11.24 -12.86
C ARG A 113 -8.11 9.80 -12.39
N LEU A 114 -7.20 9.37 -11.52
CA LEU A 114 -7.24 8.03 -10.92
C LEU A 114 -8.32 7.92 -9.82
N PRO A 115 -8.90 6.73 -9.59
CA PRO A 115 -9.85 6.49 -8.51
C PRO A 115 -9.26 6.82 -7.15
N LYS A 116 -10.10 7.31 -6.23
CA LYS A 116 -9.69 7.62 -4.84
C LYS A 116 -9.07 6.40 -4.14
N SER A 117 -9.59 5.21 -4.42
CA SER A 117 -9.09 3.95 -3.85
C SER A 117 -7.67 3.61 -4.32
N VAL A 118 -7.33 3.89 -5.59
CA VAL A 118 -5.96 3.75 -6.11
C VAL A 118 -5.02 4.73 -5.43
N ILE A 119 -5.43 5.99 -5.30
CA ILE A 119 -4.63 7.02 -4.60
C ILE A 119 -4.37 6.61 -3.14
N ALA A 120 -5.40 6.13 -2.44
CA ALA A 120 -5.29 5.67 -1.06
C ALA A 120 -4.37 4.44 -0.93
N MET A 121 -4.49 3.48 -1.85
CA MET A 121 -3.60 2.31 -1.90
C MET A 121 -2.15 2.72 -2.09
N THR A 122 -1.87 3.60 -3.05
CA THR A 122 -0.52 4.08 -3.33
C THR A 122 0.07 4.81 -2.12
N LYS A 123 -0.70 5.63 -1.42
CA LYS A 123 -0.25 6.27 -0.16
C LYS A 123 0.16 5.23 0.89
N GLY A 124 -0.65 4.19 1.07
CA GLY A 124 -0.32 3.09 1.98
C GLY A 124 0.97 2.38 1.58
N LEU A 125 1.18 2.12 0.28
CA LEU A 125 2.42 1.53 -0.24
C LEU A 125 3.64 2.41 0.02
N ILE A 126 3.53 3.73 -0.19
CA ILE A 126 4.62 4.69 0.06
C ILE A 126 5.00 4.72 1.54
N LEU A 127 4.02 4.67 2.44
CA LEU A 127 4.27 4.65 3.88
C LEU A 127 4.97 3.35 4.30
N ILE A 128 4.53 2.20 3.77
CA ILE A 128 5.17 0.91 4.02
C ILE A 128 6.60 0.90 3.44
N GLU A 129 6.78 1.40 2.21
CA GLU A 129 8.10 1.49 1.57
C GLU A 129 9.04 2.38 2.36
N SER A 130 8.56 3.53 2.84
CA SER A 130 9.36 4.43 3.68
C SER A 130 9.77 3.76 4.99
N LEU A 131 8.83 3.08 5.66
CA LEU A 131 9.12 2.32 6.88
C LEU A 131 10.09 1.16 6.62
N ALA A 132 9.94 0.46 5.50
CA ALA A 132 10.82 -0.64 5.13
C ALA A 132 12.24 -0.15 4.85
N LEU A 133 12.40 0.99 4.15
CA LEU A 133 13.71 1.62 3.90
C LEU A 133 14.38 2.15 5.18
N GLU A 134 13.60 2.54 6.20
CA GLU A 134 14.15 2.88 7.52
C GLU A 134 14.72 1.67 8.26
N LEU A 135 14.18 0.47 8.02
CA LEU A 135 14.59 -0.78 8.66
C LEU A 135 15.68 -1.53 7.87
N ASP A 136 15.56 -1.52 6.55
CA ASP A 136 16.43 -2.17 5.58
C ASP A 136 16.68 -1.21 4.41
N PRO A 137 17.84 -0.53 4.37
CA PRO A 137 18.18 0.40 3.30
C PRO A 137 18.27 -0.25 1.91
N GLU A 138 18.43 -1.57 1.83
CA GLU A 138 18.48 -2.31 0.57
C GLU A 138 17.09 -2.80 0.12
N PHE A 139 16.04 -2.50 0.90
CA PHE A 139 14.68 -2.90 0.56
C PHE A 139 14.24 -2.35 -0.80
N ASN A 140 13.80 -3.26 -1.67
CA ASN A 140 13.28 -2.92 -2.99
C ASN A 140 11.82 -3.38 -3.14
N LEU A 141 10.88 -2.41 -3.10
CA LEU A 141 9.46 -2.70 -3.27
C LEU A 141 9.14 -3.34 -4.63
N MET A 142 9.83 -2.95 -5.68
CA MET A 142 9.57 -3.50 -7.01
C MET A 142 9.98 -4.96 -7.09
N GLN A 143 11.06 -5.38 -6.46
CA GLN A 143 11.44 -6.79 -6.40
C GLN A 143 10.36 -7.63 -5.72
N GLN A 144 9.68 -7.06 -4.72
CA GLN A 144 8.50 -7.69 -4.10
C GLN A 144 7.30 -7.75 -5.06
N ILE A 145 7.12 -6.74 -5.92
CA ILE A 145 6.10 -6.73 -6.98
C ILE A 145 6.46 -7.73 -8.08
N GLU A 146 7.73 -7.82 -8.48
CA GLU A 146 8.26 -8.79 -9.42
C GLU A 146 8.04 -10.21 -8.91
N SER A 147 8.29 -10.49 -7.64
CA SER A 147 7.99 -11.80 -7.05
C SER A 147 6.49 -12.11 -7.05
N LEU A 148 5.62 -11.11 -6.86
CA LEU A 148 4.18 -11.30 -6.95
C LEU A 148 3.70 -11.56 -8.39
N VAL A 149 4.29 -10.87 -9.36
CA VAL A 149 3.82 -10.84 -10.75
C VAL A 149 4.54 -11.87 -11.64
N GLY A 150 5.79 -12.18 -11.33
CA GLY A 150 6.71 -13.02 -12.11
C GLY A 150 6.33 -14.49 -12.17
N GLU A 151 5.32 -14.92 -11.42
CA GLU A 151 4.73 -16.26 -11.49
C GLU A 151 3.30 -16.28 -12.04
N MET A 152 2.78 -15.15 -12.55
CA MET A 152 1.37 -15.07 -12.97
C MET A 152 1.24 -14.58 -14.41
N THR A 153 0.79 -15.46 -15.29
CA THR A 153 0.20 -15.05 -16.58
C THR A 153 -1.05 -14.19 -16.33
N VAL A 154 -1.38 -13.32 -17.30
CA VAL A 154 -2.59 -12.47 -17.23
C VAL A 154 -3.86 -13.32 -17.01
N GLU A 155 -3.86 -14.53 -17.56
CA GLU A 155 -4.87 -15.57 -17.39
C GLU A 155 -4.92 -16.14 -15.96
N GLU A 156 -3.78 -16.43 -15.34
CA GLU A 156 -3.70 -16.92 -13.95
C GLU A 156 -4.08 -15.85 -12.92
N VAL A 157 -3.73 -14.58 -13.19
CA VAL A 157 -4.23 -13.44 -12.43
C VAL A 157 -5.75 -13.39 -12.49
N LYS A 158 -6.32 -13.59 -13.68
CA LYS A 158 -7.77 -13.54 -13.92
C LYS A 158 -8.48 -14.68 -13.18
N GLU A 159 -7.87 -15.87 -13.13
CA GLU A 159 -8.38 -17.08 -12.50
C GLU A 159 -8.30 -17.04 -10.97
N LYS A 160 -7.15 -16.68 -10.38
CA LYS A 160 -7.00 -16.45 -8.93
C LYS A 160 -8.00 -15.42 -8.40
N LEU A 161 -8.16 -14.30 -9.13
CA LEU A 161 -9.14 -13.26 -8.78
C LEU A 161 -10.62 -13.69 -8.87
N SER A 162 -10.94 -14.82 -9.53
CA SER A 162 -12.27 -15.44 -9.50
C SER A 162 -12.42 -16.55 -8.47
N ALA A 163 -11.34 -17.27 -8.17
CA ALA A 163 -11.33 -18.39 -7.24
C ALA A 163 -11.38 -17.96 -5.77
N ASP A 164 -10.88 -16.75 -5.45
CA ASP A 164 -10.77 -16.27 -4.06
C ASP A 164 -12.10 -15.87 -3.38
N LEU A 165 -13.26 -15.94 -4.05
CA LEU A 165 -14.52 -15.47 -3.46
C LEU A 165 -15.11 -16.39 -2.35
N PRO A 166 -15.15 -17.72 -2.51
CA PRO A 166 -15.69 -18.61 -1.49
C PRO A 166 -14.73 -18.81 -0.30
N GLU A 167 -13.43 -18.97 -0.58
CA GLU A 167 -12.40 -19.27 0.43
C GLU A 167 -12.15 -18.07 1.38
N LEU A 168 -12.32 -16.84 0.88
CA LEU A 168 -12.22 -15.61 1.67
C LEU A 168 -13.45 -15.41 2.59
N VAL A 169 -14.64 -15.89 2.21
CA VAL A 169 -15.82 -15.82 3.10
C VAL A 169 -15.67 -16.81 4.26
N GLU A 170 -15.16 -18.01 3.97
CA GLU A 170 -14.97 -19.06 4.96
C GLU A 170 -13.88 -18.69 5.99
N ASN A 171 -12.72 -18.22 5.53
CA ASN A 171 -11.61 -17.85 6.42
C ASN A 171 -11.89 -16.61 7.30
N TYR A 172 -12.65 -15.62 6.82
CA TYR A 172 -13.00 -14.44 7.63
C TYR A 172 -14.13 -14.71 8.63
N SER A 173 -15.05 -15.63 8.33
CA SER A 173 -16.10 -16.04 9.27
C SER A 173 -15.49 -16.70 10.51
N ASN A 174 -14.47 -17.54 10.31
CA ASN A 174 -13.76 -18.22 11.40
C ASN A 174 -12.94 -17.23 12.24
N LEU A 175 -12.25 -16.28 11.61
CA LEU A 175 -11.46 -15.27 12.33
C LEU A 175 -12.33 -14.33 13.18
N LEU A 176 -13.48 -13.88 12.68
CA LEU A 176 -14.42 -13.04 13.46
C LEU A 176 -15.04 -13.80 14.63
N THR A 177 -15.21 -15.12 14.48
CA THR A 177 -15.73 -15.99 15.54
C THR A 177 -14.67 -16.27 16.61
N GLU A 178 -13.40 -16.38 16.23
CA GLU A 178 -12.29 -16.71 17.12
C GLU A 178 -11.56 -15.49 17.72
N LEU A 179 -11.70 -14.31 17.11
CA LEU A 179 -11.11 -13.04 17.56
C LEU A 179 -11.36 -12.76 19.05
N PRO A 180 -12.59 -12.91 19.59
CA PRO A 180 -12.83 -12.69 21.01
C PRO A 180 -12.10 -13.68 21.93
N ALA A 181 -11.80 -14.91 21.46
CA ALA A 181 -11.09 -15.93 22.24
C ALA A 181 -9.56 -15.73 22.19
N LEU A 182 -9.03 -15.26 21.07
CA LEU A 182 -7.62 -14.89 20.92
C LEU A 182 -7.28 -13.64 21.73
N VAL A 183 -8.11 -12.60 21.67
CA VAL A 183 -7.94 -11.39 22.49
C VAL A 183 -8.02 -11.71 23.99
N ARG A 184 -8.96 -12.57 24.40
CA ARG A 184 -9.06 -13.01 25.80
C ARG A 184 -7.85 -13.82 26.26
N ARG A 185 -7.33 -14.73 25.44
CA ARG A 185 -6.10 -15.48 25.76
C ARG A 185 -4.88 -14.55 25.88
N TRP A 186 -4.72 -13.63 24.93
CA TRP A 186 -3.63 -12.65 24.95
C TRP A 186 -3.68 -11.72 26.16
N LEU A 187 -4.88 -11.28 26.55
CA LEU A 187 -5.07 -10.47 27.78
C LEU A 187 -4.79 -11.28 29.04
N ALA A 188 -5.26 -12.53 29.12
CA ALA A 188 -5.05 -13.40 30.27
C ALA A 188 -3.57 -13.81 30.45
N GLU A 189 -2.82 -13.98 29.35
CA GLU A 189 -1.38 -14.26 29.37
C GLU A 189 -0.54 -13.06 29.84
N ARG A 190 -1.12 -11.86 29.86
CA ARG A 190 -0.43 -10.59 30.18
C ARG A 190 -1.00 -9.84 31.39
N GLU A 191 -2.03 -10.37 32.05
CA GLU A 191 -2.52 -9.86 33.34
C GLU A 191 -1.53 -10.24 34.46
N GLY A 192 -0.52 -9.38 34.64
CA GLY A 192 0.50 -9.50 35.69
C GLY A 192 1.72 -8.61 35.49
N GLU A 193 1.99 -8.16 34.27
CA GLU A 193 3.11 -7.25 34.00
C GLU A 193 2.64 -5.78 34.00
N VAL A 194 2.94 -5.07 35.08
CA VAL A 194 2.77 -3.61 35.17
C VAL A 194 3.80 -2.95 34.24
N TRP A 195 3.36 -2.54 33.05
CA TRP A 195 4.20 -1.77 32.13
C TRP A 195 4.26 -0.31 32.57
N GLN A 196 5.37 0.11 33.18
CA GLN A 196 5.71 1.53 33.22
C GLN A 196 6.11 1.99 31.82
N VAL A 197 5.15 2.52 31.07
CA VAL A 197 5.42 3.29 29.87
C VAL A 197 6.13 4.58 30.30
N LYS A 198 7.47 4.61 30.24
CA LYS A 198 8.19 5.88 30.33
C LYS A 198 7.85 6.72 29.10
N PRO A 199 7.25 7.90 29.25
CA PRO A 199 6.99 8.76 28.10
C PRO A 199 8.33 9.23 27.53
N ARG A 200 8.72 8.73 26.37
CA ARG A 200 9.84 9.30 25.60
C ARG A 200 9.36 10.63 25.00
N ARG A 201 10.12 11.68 25.28
CA ARG A 201 9.96 13.07 24.81
C ARG A 201 9.73 13.17 23.29
N TRP A 202 8.49 13.05 22.83
CA TRP A 202 8.09 13.42 21.46
C TRP A 202 6.97 14.46 21.41
N PHE A 203 6.62 15.07 22.56
CA PHE A 203 5.78 16.25 22.61
C PHE A 203 6.59 17.47 23.06
N ARG A 204 7.14 18.20 22.09
CA ARG A 204 7.33 19.66 22.23
C ARG A 204 6.66 20.33 21.04
N HIS A 205 5.34 20.38 21.07
CA HIS A 205 4.63 21.45 20.38
C HIS A 205 5.00 22.76 21.06
N ARG A 206 5.54 23.67 20.26
CA ARG A 206 5.82 25.05 20.63
C ARG A 206 4.47 25.77 20.68
N THR A 207 3.84 25.84 21.85
CA THR A 207 2.78 26.83 22.12
C THR A 207 3.43 28.04 22.78
N MET A 208 3.57 29.12 22.00
CA MET A 208 3.76 30.46 22.53
C MET A 208 2.44 30.89 23.20
N THR A 209 2.40 30.89 24.52
CA THR A 209 1.56 31.78 25.33
C THR A 209 2.14 31.87 26.75
N ASP A 210 2.17 33.10 27.26
CA ASP A 210 2.36 33.54 28.64
C ASP A 210 3.78 33.52 29.24
N ARG A 211 4.46 34.65 29.00
CA ARG A 211 5.24 35.30 30.05
C ARG A 211 4.30 36.22 30.86
N MET A 212 4.22 35.89 32.14
CA MET A 212 4.16 36.78 33.30
C MET A 212 2.81 37.46 33.63
N ASP A 213 2.10 36.85 34.59
CA ASP A 213 1.49 37.55 35.72
C ASP A 213 2.50 37.44 36.89
N ASP A 214 3.11 38.54 37.36
CA ASP A 214 2.69 39.46 38.45
C ASP A 214 3.49 39.12 39.75
N PRO A 215 3.89 40.05 40.64
CA PRO A 215 3.52 41.47 40.78
C PRO A 215 4.65 42.50 40.57
#